data_AF-A0AAA9U0F0-F1
#
_entry.id   AF-A0AAA9U0F0-F1
#
_cell.length_a   1.000
_cell.length_b   1.000
_cell.length_c   1.000
_cell.angle_alpha   90.00
_cell.angle_beta   90.00
_cell.angle_gamma   90.00
#
_symmetry.space_group_name_H-M   'P 1'
#
loop_
_entity.id
_entity.type
_entity.pdbx_description
1 polymer ?
#
loop_
_entity_poly.entity_id
_entity_poly.type
_entity_poly.pdbx_seq_one_letter_code
_entity_poly.pdbx_strand_id
1 'polypeptide(L)'
;MPLLYPKVKPNPLQKANLCSRLFFWWLNPLFKIGHKRKLEEDDMYSVLPEDRSQHLGEELQGYWDQEMLRAQEDAREPSLMKAIVKCYGKSYLVLGMLTCLEEGTRVVQPIFLGKMISYVENYDPTDSAALHEAYGYAAGLSACVLVWAVLHHLCSYHMQRVGMRLRVAVCHMIYHKALRLSSSAMGKTTTGQIVNLLSNDVNRFDQVTTFLHYLCVGPLQAIAVTALLWMEIGISCLAGMAVLIILLLLQSCFGMLFSSLRSKTAALTDKRIRTISEVITGIRTIKMNAWEKSFIDLITRLRRKEISKILRSSYLRGMNLATFFAVSKIMIFVTFIANELLDNLITASQVFVVVMLFEALRFSSTLYFPMAVEKVSEAVVSIRRIKVKCIKSIIRSMNGKD
;
A
#
# COMPACT_ATOMS: atom_id res chain seq x y z
N MET A 1 12.86 32.58 32.12
CA MET A 1 12.57 31.21 32.62
C MET A 1 12.67 30.28 31.40
N PRO A 2 13.71 29.44 31.26
CA PRO A 2 13.75 28.50 30.15
C PRO A 2 12.62 27.49 30.36
N LEU A 3 11.80 27.29 29.32
CA LEU A 3 10.79 26.24 29.29
C LEU A 3 11.51 24.89 29.51
N LEU A 4 11.42 24.37 30.74
CA LEU A 4 11.83 23.01 31.08
C LEU A 4 10.84 22.07 30.39
N TYR A 5 11.12 21.74 29.13
CA TYR A 5 10.43 20.64 28.46
C TYR A 5 10.60 19.39 29.34
N PRO A 6 9.50 18.68 29.66
CA PRO A 6 9.60 17.45 30.43
C PRO A 6 10.59 16.49 29.75
N LYS A 7 11.45 15.83 30.53
CA LYS A 7 12.43 14.86 30.01
C LYS A 7 11.68 13.76 29.27
N VAL A 8 11.71 13.83 27.93
CA VAL A 8 11.00 12.88 27.07
C VAL A 8 11.58 11.49 27.26
N LYS A 9 10.72 10.49 27.50
CA LYS A 9 11.15 9.10 27.69
C LYS A 9 11.87 8.60 26.43
N PRO A 10 13.10 8.05 26.53
CA PRO A 10 13.80 7.53 25.37
C PRO A 10 13.04 6.32 24.79
N ASN A 11 13.13 6.14 23.47
CA ASN A 11 12.49 5.00 22.82
C ASN A 11 13.14 3.67 23.28
N PRO A 12 12.37 2.71 23.82
CA PRO A 12 12.91 1.45 24.31
C PRO A 12 13.55 0.62 23.18
N LEU A 13 13.18 0.87 21.92
CA LEU A 13 13.81 0.25 20.76
C LEU A 13 15.33 0.55 20.66
N GLN A 14 15.80 1.67 21.22
CA GLN A 14 17.23 2.02 21.24
C GLN A 14 18.06 0.99 22.03
N LYS A 15 17.51 0.49 23.14
CA LYS A 15 18.19 -0.48 24.03
C LYS A 15 17.69 -1.91 23.83
N ALA A 16 16.76 -2.12 22.90
CA ALA A 16 16.19 -3.44 22.64
C ALA A 16 17.23 -4.37 21.99
N ASN A 17 17.40 -5.56 22.56
CA ASN A 17 18.18 -6.64 21.97
C ASN A 17 17.49 -7.23 20.72
N LEU A 18 18.18 -8.13 20.01
CA LEU A 18 17.67 -8.71 18.75
C LEU A 18 16.31 -9.41 18.93
N CYS A 19 16.13 -10.21 19.98
CA CYS A 19 14.86 -10.89 20.24
C CYS A 19 13.72 -9.90 20.49
N SER A 20 13.98 -8.84 21.27
CA SER A 20 12.99 -7.80 21.55
C SER A 20 12.61 -7.03 20.28
N ARG A 21 13.56 -6.79 19.37
CA ARG A 21 13.31 -6.20 18.05
C ARG A 21 12.49 -7.13 17.15
N LEU A 22 12.86 -8.41 17.10
CA LEU A 22 12.23 -9.42 16.26
C LEU A 22 10.76 -9.66 16.60
N PHE A 23 10.47 -9.79 17.90
CA PHE A 23 9.12 -10.08 18.41
C PHE A 23 8.36 -8.83 18.86
N PHE A 24 8.86 -7.63 18.54
CA PHE A 24 8.26 -6.35 18.95
C PHE A 24 8.02 -6.21 20.47
N TRP A 25 8.78 -6.94 21.28
CA TRP A 25 8.56 -7.03 22.74
C TRP A 25 8.77 -5.69 23.45
N TRP A 26 9.54 -4.79 22.85
CA TRP A 26 9.79 -3.44 23.36
C TRP A 26 8.52 -2.59 23.48
N LEU A 27 7.42 -2.96 22.82
CA LEU A 27 6.12 -2.29 22.93
C LEU A 27 5.31 -2.71 24.17
N ASN A 28 5.60 -3.87 24.76
CA ASN A 28 4.82 -4.42 25.87
C ASN A 28 4.64 -3.47 27.07
N PRO A 29 5.62 -2.65 27.49
CA PRO A 29 5.41 -1.68 28.55
C PRO A 29 4.31 -0.67 28.23
N LEU A 30 4.23 -0.19 26.98
CA LEU A 30 3.20 0.76 26.55
C LEU A 30 1.82 0.10 26.53
N PHE A 31 1.72 -1.13 26.02
CA PHE A 31 0.47 -1.89 26.02
C PHE A 31 -0.04 -2.19 27.43
N LYS A 32 0.86 -2.49 28.38
CA LYS A 32 0.50 -2.66 29.79
C LYS A 32 -0.08 -1.39 30.41
N ILE A 33 0.42 -0.21 30.05
CA ILE A 33 -0.14 1.07 30.50
C ILE A 33 -1.51 1.27 29.86
N GLY A 34 -1.61 1.11 28.53
CA GLY A 34 -2.85 1.30 27.77
C GLY A 34 -3.98 0.33 28.16
N HIS A 35 -3.64 -0.86 28.68
CA HIS A 35 -4.61 -1.80 29.24
C HIS A 35 -5.16 -1.34 30.59
N LYS A 36 -4.32 -0.70 31.43
CA LYS A 36 -4.71 -0.24 32.78
C LYS A 36 -5.45 1.09 32.77
N ARG A 37 -5.07 1.99 31.85
CA ARG A 37 -5.64 3.34 31.74
C ARG A 37 -5.54 3.85 30.31
N LYS A 38 -6.33 4.88 30.00
CA LYS A 38 -6.18 5.61 28.74
C LYS A 38 -4.79 6.25 28.66
N LEU A 39 -4.12 6.08 27.51
CA LEU A 39 -2.79 6.64 27.25
C LEU A 39 -2.85 8.17 27.17
N GLU A 40 -1.84 8.81 27.77
CA GLU A 40 -1.63 10.25 27.73
C GLU A 40 -0.36 10.60 26.93
N GLU A 41 -0.17 11.87 26.58
CA GLU A 41 0.99 12.33 25.80
C GLU A 41 2.32 11.99 26.49
N ASP A 42 2.37 12.09 27.82
CA ASP A 42 3.55 11.76 28.64
C ASP A 42 3.89 10.26 28.68
N ASP A 43 2.97 9.37 28.25
CA ASP A 43 3.26 7.94 28.11
C ASP A 43 4.04 7.62 26.84
N MET A 44 4.03 8.54 25.86
CA MET A 44 4.65 8.33 24.57
C MET A 44 6.17 8.44 24.66
N TYR A 45 6.85 7.57 23.93
CA TYR A 45 8.29 7.65 23.79
C TYR A 45 8.69 8.71 22.76
N SER A 46 9.86 9.31 22.98
CA SER A 46 10.53 10.09 21.94
C SER A 46 10.75 9.27 20.67
N VAL A 47 10.75 9.97 19.53
CA VAL A 47 11.15 9.37 18.25
C VAL A 47 12.61 8.92 18.31
N LEU A 48 12.94 7.91 17.52
CA LEU A 48 14.34 7.50 17.35
C LEU A 48 15.17 8.66 16.76
N PRO A 49 16.45 8.81 17.14
CA PRO A 49 17.31 9.88 16.60
C PRO A 49 17.35 9.90 15.08
N GLU A 50 17.42 8.71 14.46
CA GLU A 50 17.39 8.51 13.00
C GLU A 50 16.06 8.91 12.35
N ASP A 51 14.97 8.96 13.12
CA ASP A 51 13.61 9.27 12.63
C ASP A 51 13.22 10.73 12.91
N ARG A 52 14.17 11.56 13.38
CA ARG A 52 13.92 12.98 13.63
C ARG A 52 13.75 13.75 12.32
N SER A 53 12.82 14.71 12.32
CA SER A 53 12.48 15.51 11.14
C SER A 53 13.65 16.31 10.58
N GLN A 54 14.52 16.83 11.44
CA GLN A 54 15.70 17.59 11.03
C GLN A 54 16.65 16.70 10.20
N HIS A 55 17.03 15.53 10.73
CA HIS A 55 17.93 14.60 10.04
C HIS A 55 17.37 14.14 8.69
N LEU A 56 16.15 13.62 8.68
CA LEU A 56 15.49 13.13 7.47
C LEU A 56 15.26 14.23 6.43
N GLY A 57 14.94 15.43 6.90
CA GLY A 57 14.69 16.60 6.09
C GLY A 57 15.95 17.15 5.43
N GLU A 58 17.03 17.29 6.19
CA GLU A 58 18.34 17.74 5.70
C GLU A 58 18.94 16.72 4.72
N GLU A 59 18.80 15.42 4.99
CA GLU A 59 19.27 14.36 4.09
C GLU A 59 18.60 14.46 2.71
N LEU A 60 17.26 14.49 2.67
CA LEU A 60 16.53 14.61 1.40
C LEU A 60 16.79 15.95 0.70
N GLN A 61 16.90 17.05 1.47
CA GLN A 61 17.24 18.36 0.94
C GLN A 61 18.61 18.35 0.25
N GLY A 62 19.61 17.71 0.85
CA GLY A 62 20.94 17.56 0.24
C GLY A 62 20.91 16.82 -1.10
N TYR A 63 20.17 15.71 -1.20
CA TYR A 63 19.98 15.01 -2.47
C TYR A 63 19.20 15.83 -3.50
N TRP A 64 18.23 16.64 -3.06
CA TRP A 64 17.49 17.54 -3.93
C TRP A 64 18.38 18.66 -4.48
N ASP A 65 19.22 19.26 -3.65
CA ASP A 65 20.14 20.33 -4.05
C ASP A 65 21.20 19.81 -5.05
N GLN A 66 21.71 18.59 -4.85
CA GLN A 66 22.59 17.92 -5.82
C GLN A 66 21.89 17.65 -7.16
N GLU A 67 20.63 17.23 -7.15
CA GLU A 67 19.86 17.01 -8.38
C GLU A 67 19.55 18.33 -9.10
N MET A 68 19.33 19.42 -8.36
CA MET A 68 19.18 20.77 -8.93
C MET A 68 20.43 21.21 -9.68
N LEU A 69 21.62 21.05 -9.08
CA LEU A 69 22.90 21.40 -9.70
C LEU A 69 23.14 20.59 -10.98
N ARG A 70 23.02 19.27 -10.91
CA ARG A 70 23.18 18.39 -12.09
C ARG A 70 22.17 18.70 -13.18
N ALA A 71 20.93 19.02 -12.81
CA ALA A 71 19.91 19.36 -13.78
C ALA A 71 20.24 20.67 -14.52
N GLN A 72 20.86 21.63 -13.84
CA GLN A 72 21.35 22.87 -14.45
C GLN A 72 22.53 22.63 -15.40
N GLU A 73 23.51 21.80 -15.00
CA GLU A 73 24.64 21.40 -15.85
C GLU A 73 24.19 20.64 -17.11
N ASP A 74 23.26 19.70 -16.96
CA ASP A 74 22.72 18.88 -18.05
C ASP A 74 21.63 19.58 -18.87
N ALA A 75 21.33 20.86 -18.59
CA ALA A 75 20.22 21.62 -19.19
C ALA A 75 18.86 20.87 -19.20
N ARG A 76 18.58 20.10 -18.15
CA ARG A 76 17.37 19.28 -17.99
C ARG A 76 16.51 19.74 -16.83
N GLU A 77 15.25 19.32 -16.81
CA GLU A 77 14.43 19.58 -15.63
C GLU A 77 14.86 18.71 -14.42
N PRO A 78 14.97 19.28 -13.21
CA PRO A 78 15.28 18.53 -12.00
C PRO A 78 14.12 17.59 -11.63
N SER A 79 14.45 16.41 -11.11
CA SER A 79 13.46 15.38 -10.78
C SER A 79 13.46 15.02 -9.30
N LEU A 80 12.37 15.36 -8.61
CA LEU A 80 12.20 15.03 -7.19
C LEU A 80 12.18 13.50 -6.97
N MET A 81 11.62 12.77 -7.94
CA MET A 81 11.64 11.30 -7.92
C MET A 81 13.07 10.76 -7.89
N LYS A 82 14.00 11.34 -8.67
CA LYS A 82 15.41 10.92 -8.68
C LYS A 82 16.09 11.19 -7.33
N ALA A 83 15.82 12.34 -6.71
CA ALA A 83 16.34 12.67 -5.38
C ALA A 83 15.83 11.68 -4.31
N ILE A 84 14.52 11.38 -4.31
CA ILE A 84 13.91 10.40 -3.40
C ILE A 84 14.52 9.01 -3.59
N VAL A 85 14.64 8.54 -4.84
CA VAL A 85 15.21 7.22 -5.15
C VAL A 85 16.69 7.13 -4.75
N LYS A 86 17.48 8.20 -4.93
CA LYS A 86 18.88 8.20 -4.46
C LYS A 86 19.00 8.17 -2.94
N CYS A 87 18.13 8.89 -2.23
CA CYS A 87 18.12 8.97 -0.78
C CYS A 87 17.69 7.64 -0.13
N TYR A 88 16.55 7.09 -0.54
CA TYR A 88 15.94 5.93 0.13
C TYR A 88 16.10 4.60 -0.62
N GLY A 89 16.47 4.63 -1.91
CA GLY A 89 16.39 3.46 -2.81
C GLY A 89 17.28 2.30 -2.39
N LYS A 90 18.49 2.54 -1.86
CA LYS A 90 19.37 1.44 -1.41
C LYS A 90 18.77 0.68 -0.22
N SER A 91 18.34 1.40 0.81
CA SER A 91 17.68 0.79 1.97
C SER A 91 16.37 0.11 1.58
N TYR A 92 15.63 0.69 0.64
CA TYR A 92 14.36 0.15 0.16
C TYR A 92 14.55 -1.10 -0.72
N LEU A 93 15.65 -1.19 -1.47
CA LEU A 93 15.99 -2.38 -2.28
C LEU A 93 16.26 -3.59 -1.39
N VAL A 94 16.94 -3.41 -0.25
CA VAL A 94 17.17 -4.47 0.73
C VAL A 94 15.85 -5.04 1.25
N LEU A 95 14.88 -4.17 1.54
CA LEU A 95 13.53 -4.62 1.91
C LEU A 95 12.85 -5.40 0.78
N GLY A 96 13.07 -5.01 -0.47
CA GLY A 96 12.56 -5.74 -1.63
C GLY A 96 13.11 -7.16 -1.73
N MET A 97 14.40 -7.36 -1.45
CA MET A 97 14.99 -8.69 -1.40
C MET A 97 14.38 -9.55 -0.29
N LEU A 98 14.10 -8.95 0.88
CA LEU A 98 13.43 -9.64 1.98
C LEU A 98 11.96 -9.98 1.63
N THR A 99 11.25 -9.10 0.91
CA THR A 99 9.91 -9.39 0.40
C THR A 99 9.92 -10.51 -0.65
N CYS A 100 10.92 -10.58 -1.53
CA CYS A 100 11.09 -11.71 -2.44
C CYS A 100 11.29 -13.03 -1.67
N LEU A 101 12.10 -13.00 -0.61
CA LEU A 101 12.33 -14.17 0.24
C LEU A 101 11.06 -14.60 0.97
N GLU A 102 10.32 -13.64 1.53
CA GLU A 102 9.03 -13.85 2.17
C GLU A 102 8.05 -14.56 1.23
N GLU A 103 7.82 -14.02 0.03
CA GLU A 103 6.92 -14.64 -0.95
C GLU A 103 7.43 -16.00 -1.43
N GLY A 104 8.75 -16.16 -1.55
CA GLY A 104 9.37 -17.46 -1.84
C GLY A 104 9.02 -18.51 -0.79
N THR A 105 9.18 -18.19 0.50
CA THR A 105 8.82 -19.12 1.60
C THR A 105 7.34 -19.47 1.60
N ARG A 106 6.46 -18.54 1.22
CA ARG A 106 5.02 -18.77 1.10
C ARG A 106 4.67 -19.74 -0.04
N VAL A 107 5.35 -19.63 -1.18
CA VAL A 107 5.12 -20.49 -2.37
C VAL A 107 5.64 -21.91 -2.17
N VAL A 108 6.63 -22.12 -1.29
CA VAL A 108 7.19 -23.44 -1.01
C VAL A 108 6.32 -24.26 -0.03
N GLN A 109 5.55 -23.61 0.87
CA GLN A 109 4.71 -24.31 1.85
C GLN A 109 3.77 -25.38 1.26
N PRO A 110 3.04 -25.12 0.14
CA PRO A 110 2.20 -26.12 -0.51
C PRO A 110 2.94 -27.38 -0.93
N ILE A 111 4.20 -27.26 -1.39
CA ILE A 111 4.99 -28.40 -1.89
C ILE A 111 5.31 -29.35 -0.73
N PHE A 112 5.77 -28.83 0.40
CA PHE A 112 6.03 -29.66 1.58
C PHE A 112 4.77 -30.36 2.07
N LEU A 113 3.64 -29.66 2.09
CA LEU A 113 2.38 -30.25 2.49
C LEU A 113 1.89 -31.31 1.49
N GLY A 114 2.09 -31.09 0.18
CA GLY A 114 1.84 -32.08 -0.86
C GLY A 114 2.64 -33.37 -0.66
N LYS A 115 3.93 -33.25 -0.35
CA LYS A 115 4.79 -34.42 -0.04
C LYS A 115 4.34 -35.15 1.21
N MET A 116 3.91 -34.44 2.25
CA MET A 116 3.32 -35.06 3.43
C MET A 116 2.02 -35.81 3.12
N ILE A 117 1.15 -35.26 2.27
CA ILE A 117 -0.07 -35.94 1.83
C ILE A 117 0.28 -37.18 1.01
N SER A 118 1.26 -37.07 0.11
CA SER A 118 1.73 -38.20 -0.71
C SER A 118 2.30 -39.35 0.13
N TYR A 119 2.98 -39.05 1.25
CA TYR A 119 3.39 -40.05 2.23
C TYR A 119 2.20 -40.79 2.85
N VAL A 120 1.13 -40.06 3.21
CA VAL A 120 -0.08 -40.67 3.79
C VAL A 120 -0.84 -41.49 2.75
N GLU A 121 -0.87 -41.05 1.48
CA GLU A 121 -1.49 -41.78 0.38
C GLU A 121 -0.80 -43.12 0.11
N ASN A 122 0.53 -43.16 0.21
CA ASN A 122 1.36 -44.33 -0.09
C ASN A 122 1.98 -44.93 1.17
N TYR A 123 1.26 -44.89 2.30
CA TYR A 123 1.79 -45.32 3.58
C TYR A 123 2.17 -46.81 3.58
N ASP A 124 3.45 -47.09 3.80
CA ASP A 124 3.99 -48.43 4.04
C ASP A 124 4.55 -48.50 5.48
N PRO A 125 4.00 -49.36 6.36
CA PRO A 125 4.48 -49.49 7.74
C PRO A 125 5.90 -50.06 7.85
N THR A 126 6.44 -50.66 6.78
CA THR A 126 7.80 -51.23 6.77
C THR A 126 8.86 -50.23 6.30
N ASP A 127 8.45 -49.12 5.68
CA ASP A 127 9.35 -48.10 5.16
C ASP A 127 9.65 -47.01 6.21
N SER A 128 10.60 -47.32 7.09
CA SER A 128 11.11 -46.35 8.07
C SER A 128 11.79 -45.13 7.43
N ALA A 129 12.31 -45.26 6.20
CA ALA A 129 12.97 -44.15 5.51
C ALA A 129 11.94 -43.10 5.05
N ALA A 130 10.83 -43.54 4.47
CA ALA A 130 9.72 -42.67 4.08
C ALA A 130 9.12 -41.92 5.29
N LEU A 131 9.03 -42.57 6.46
CA LEU A 131 8.59 -41.92 7.70
C LEU A 131 9.54 -40.79 8.12
N HIS A 132 10.86 -41.02 8.08
CA HIS A 132 11.85 -39.99 8.40
C HIS A 132 11.83 -38.83 7.39
N GLU A 133 11.62 -39.11 6.11
CA GLU A 133 11.45 -38.09 5.07
C GLU A 133 10.21 -37.22 5.33
N ALA A 134 9.08 -37.85 5.69
CA ALA A 134 7.85 -37.14 6.05
C ALA A 134 8.02 -36.23 7.27
N TYR A 135 8.77 -36.67 8.30
CA TYR A 135 9.13 -35.79 9.42
C TYR A 135 10.03 -34.63 8.99
N GLY A 136 10.94 -34.86 8.05
CA GLY A 136 11.74 -33.81 7.41
C GLY A 136 10.88 -32.76 6.72
N TYR A 137 9.89 -33.18 5.92
CA TYR A 137 8.93 -32.26 5.28
C TYR A 137 8.05 -31.52 6.27
N ALA A 138 7.60 -32.17 7.36
CA ALA A 138 6.83 -31.52 8.41
C ALA A 138 7.64 -30.47 9.18
N ALA A 139 8.91 -30.76 9.48
CA ALA A 139 9.83 -29.81 10.08
C ALA A 139 10.11 -28.63 9.12
N GLY A 140 10.33 -28.92 7.83
CA GLY A 140 10.50 -27.92 6.78
C GLY A 140 9.30 -26.99 6.64
N LEU A 141 8.08 -27.54 6.58
CA LEU A 141 6.83 -26.79 6.54
C LEU A 141 6.69 -25.87 7.77
N SER A 142 6.93 -26.42 8.97
CA SER A 142 6.85 -25.66 10.22
C SER A 142 7.86 -24.51 10.26
N ALA A 143 9.09 -24.76 9.81
CA ALA A 143 10.13 -23.74 9.69
C ALA A 143 9.74 -22.66 8.67
N CYS A 144 9.23 -23.04 7.49
CA CYS A 144 8.78 -22.10 6.46
C CYS A 144 7.63 -21.20 6.95
N VAL A 145 6.66 -21.75 7.69
CA VAL A 145 5.56 -20.95 8.26
C VAL A 145 6.08 -19.96 9.29
N LEU A 146 6.99 -20.37 10.17
CA LEU A 146 7.58 -19.48 11.19
C LEU A 146 8.44 -18.38 10.55
N VAL A 147 9.29 -18.74 9.60
CA VAL A 147 10.14 -17.78 8.86
C VAL A 147 9.26 -16.79 8.10
N TRP A 148 8.22 -17.27 7.40
CA TRP A 148 7.27 -16.39 6.71
C TRP A 148 6.60 -15.41 7.67
N ALA A 149 6.09 -15.89 8.82
CA ALA A 149 5.41 -15.02 9.79
C ALA A 149 6.34 -13.93 10.34
N VAL A 150 7.58 -14.29 10.67
CA VAL A 150 8.59 -13.34 11.14
C VAL A 150 8.97 -12.33 10.04
N LEU A 151 9.27 -12.81 8.83
CA LEU A 151 9.63 -11.95 7.70
C LEU A 151 8.49 -11.00 7.34
N HIS A 152 7.25 -11.49 7.26
CA HIS A 152 6.07 -10.70 6.90
C HIS A 152 5.89 -9.49 7.82
N HIS A 153 5.98 -9.69 9.14
CA HIS A 153 5.83 -8.61 10.11
C HIS A 153 7.03 -7.66 10.14
N LEU A 154 8.25 -8.17 10.02
CA LEU A 154 9.47 -7.35 9.92
C LEU A 154 9.45 -6.48 8.66
N CYS A 155 9.21 -7.08 7.49
CA CYS A 155 9.08 -6.40 6.21
C CYS A 155 8.02 -5.31 6.32
N SER A 156 6.81 -5.64 6.80
CA SER A 156 5.72 -4.68 6.96
C SER A 156 6.11 -3.50 7.85
N TYR A 157 6.73 -3.76 9.01
CA TYR A 157 7.19 -2.70 9.92
C TYR A 157 8.22 -1.77 9.26
N HIS A 158 9.26 -2.34 8.63
CA HIS A 158 10.31 -1.56 7.99
C HIS A 158 9.78 -0.78 6.77
N MET A 159 8.87 -1.38 6.00
CA MET A 159 8.23 -0.75 4.85
C MET A 159 7.41 0.48 5.24
N GLN A 160 6.63 0.37 6.32
CA GLN A 160 5.87 1.48 6.89
C GLN A 160 6.80 2.56 7.47
N ARG A 161 7.90 2.16 8.13
CA ARG A 161 8.90 3.10 8.65
C ARG A 161 9.58 3.90 7.53
N VAL A 162 9.93 3.28 6.41
CA VAL A 162 10.47 4.00 5.24
C VAL A 162 9.45 4.99 4.67
N GLY A 163 8.18 4.59 4.55
CA GLY A 163 7.10 5.48 4.12
C GLY A 163 6.97 6.71 5.02
N MET A 164 6.93 6.48 6.34
CA MET A 164 6.90 7.53 7.34
C MET A 164 8.11 8.47 7.24
N ARG A 165 9.32 7.93 7.10
CA ARG A 165 10.55 8.72 6.96
C ARG A 165 10.47 9.62 5.73
N LEU A 166 10.07 9.07 4.59
CA LEU A 166 9.89 9.83 3.35
C LEU A 166 8.82 10.92 3.51
N ARG A 167 7.70 10.62 4.17
CA ARG A 167 6.65 11.60 4.47
C ARG A 167 7.21 12.76 5.30
N VAL A 168 7.91 12.46 6.38
CA VAL A 168 8.50 13.49 7.27
C VAL A 168 9.53 14.33 6.52
N ALA A 169 10.41 13.73 5.73
CA ALA A 169 11.41 14.43 4.93
C ALA A 169 10.79 15.38 3.91
N VAL A 170 9.74 14.94 3.20
CA VAL A 170 9.02 15.77 2.24
C VAL A 170 8.26 16.90 2.93
N CYS A 171 7.64 16.66 4.09
CA CYS A 171 7.03 17.71 4.91
C CYS A 171 8.05 18.79 5.31
N HIS A 172 9.24 18.36 5.77
CA HIS A 172 10.33 19.28 6.10
C HIS A 172 10.72 20.14 4.90
N MET A 173 10.95 19.53 3.73
CA MET A 173 11.31 20.24 2.50
C MET A 173 10.22 21.24 2.06
N ILE A 174 8.94 20.85 2.13
CA ILE A 174 7.81 21.74 1.81
C ILE A 174 7.77 22.92 2.77
N TYR A 175 7.92 22.68 4.08
CA TYR A 175 7.86 23.72 5.10
C TYR A 175 9.06 24.68 4.99
N HIS A 176 10.28 24.13 4.88
CA HIS A 176 11.50 24.89 4.65
C HIS A 176 11.39 25.79 3.42
N LYS A 177 10.76 25.27 2.34
CA LYS A 177 10.52 26.07 1.14
C LYS A 177 9.43 27.12 1.33
N ALA A 178 8.34 26.80 2.02
CA ALA A 178 7.23 27.72 2.28
C ALA A 178 7.69 28.98 3.01
N LEU A 179 8.64 28.86 3.94
CA LEU A 179 9.25 29.98 4.67
C LEU A 179 10.14 30.88 3.81
N ARG A 180 10.56 30.42 2.62
CA ARG A 180 11.47 31.14 1.70
C ARG A 180 10.78 31.55 0.39
N LEU A 181 9.45 31.50 0.32
CA LEU A 181 8.69 31.93 -0.86
C LEU A 181 8.63 33.47 -0.92
N SER A 182 8.91 34.04 -2.09
CA SER A 182 8.72 35.49 -2.31
C SER A 182 7.23 35.87 -2.32
N SER A 183 6.91 37.13 -2.00
CA SER A 183 5.54 37.66 -1.97
C SER A 183 4.79 37.43 -3.29
N SER A 184 5.47 37.56 -4.43
CA SER A 184 4.97 37.28 -5.80
C SER A 184 4.62 35.80 -6.04
N ALA A 185 5.34 34.88 -5.40
CA ALA A 185 5.03 33.44 -5.46
C ALA A 185 3.94 33.04 -4.46
N MET A 186 3.86 33.73 -3.31
CA MET A 186 2.81 33.55 -2.30
C MET A 186 1.43 33.93 -2.85
N GLY A 187 1.33 34.98 -3.66
CA GLY A 187 0.08 35.35 -4.34
C GLY A 187 -0.48 34.27 -5.28
N LYS A 188 0.38 33.35 -5.78
CA LYS A 188 -0.02 32.23 -6.64
C LYS A 188 -0.24 30.91 -5.89
N THR A 189 0.27 30.80 -4.66
CA THR A 189 0.19 29.60 -3.83
C THR A 189 -0.50 29.93 -2.52
N THR A 190 -1.79 29.64 -2.40
CA THR A 190 -2.52 29.96 -1.16
C THR A 190 -2.07 29.05 -0.02
N THR A 191 -2.14 29.54 1.22
CA THR A 191 -1.85 28.74 2.43
C THR A 191 -2.65 27.44 2.45
N GLY A 192 -3.92 27.47 2.02
CA GLY A 192 -4.77 26.27 1.91
C GLY A 192 -4.22 25.23 0.94
N GLN A 193 -3.57 25.63 -0.15
CA GLN A 193 -2.92 24.70 -1.07
C GLN A 193 -1.64 24.06 -0.49
N ILE A 194 -0.95 24.72 0.44
CA ILE A 194 0.22 24.14 1.14
C ILE A 194 -0.28 23.15 2.19
N VAL A 195 -1.30 23.53 2.97
CA VAL A 195 -1.95 22.64 3.94
C VAL A 195 -2.48 21.39 3.26
N ASN A 196 -3.14 21.51 2.11
CA ASN A 196 -3.61 20.35 1.35
C ASN A 196 -2.48 19.42 0.89
N LEU A 197 -1.32 19.96 0.52
CA LEU A 197 -0.17 19.11 0.19
C LEU A 197 0.27 18.31 1.42
N LEU A 198 0.49 19.00 2.55
CA LEU A 198 0.93 18.40 3.81
C LEU A 198 -0.07 17.38 4.38
N SER A 199 -1.37 17.59 4.16
CA SER A 199 -2.42 16.72 4.69
C SER A 199 -2.82 15.57 3.76
N ASN A 200 -2.72 15.72 2.44
CA ASN A 200 -3.23 14.73 1.48
C ASN A 200 -2.14 14.10 0.60
N ASP A 201 -1.26 14.90 0.03
CA ASP A 201 -0.26 14.42 -0.95
C ASP A 201 0.87 13.67 -0.25
N VAL A 202 1.36 14.16 0.90
CA VAL A 202 2.48 13.49 1.60
C VAL A 202 2.07 12.14 2.21
N ASN A 203 0.80 11.97 2.60
CA ASN A 203 0.29 10.68 3.11
C ASN A 203 0.29 9.56 2.05
N ARG A 204 0.45 9.87 0.76
CA ARG A 204 0.58 8.85 -0.30
C ARG A 204 1.90 8.09 -0.21
N PHE A 205 2.93 8.71 0.37
CA PHE A 205 4.24 8.07 0.53
C PHE A 205 4.20 6.87 1.48
N ASP A 206 3.39 6.93 2.54
CA ASP A 206 3.20 5.80 3.47
C ASP A 206 2.59 4.57 2.77
N GLN A 207 1.64 4.82 1.88
CA GLN A 207 0.93 3.75 1.17
C GLN A 207 1.76 3.17 0.03
N VAL A 208 2.41 4.02 -0.78
CA VAL A 208 3.16 3.55 -1.94
C VAL A 208 4.36 2.70 -1.54
N THR A 209 5.08 3.05 -0.47
CA THR A 209 6.21 2.23 -0.02
C THR A 209 5.76 0.85 0.43
N THR A 210 4.54 0.71 0.96
CA THR A 210 3.98 -0.58 1.38
C THR A 210 3.78 -1.54 0.21
N PHE A 211 3.36 -1.03 -0.96
CA PHE A 211 2.94 -1.89 -2.08
C PHE A 211 3.91 -1.91 -3.26
N LEU A 212 4.84 -0.96 -3.38
CA LEU A 212 5.64 -0.76 -4.59
C LEU A 212 6.46 -1.99 -5.00
N HIS A 213 6.99 -2.79 -4.07
CA HIS A 213 7.71 -4.03 -4.43
C HIS A 213 6.84 -5.06 -5.14
N TYR A 214 5.53 -5.10 -4.90
CA TYR A 214 4.63 -6.05 -5.57
C TYR A 214 4.48 -5.80 -7.07
N LEU A 215 4.91 -4.64 -7.60
CA LEU A 215 5.03 -4.46 -9.05
C LEU A 215 6.05 -5.40 -9.69
N CYS A 216 7.11 -5.74 -8.97
CA CYS A 216 8.15 -6.68 -9.43
C CYS A 216 7.92 -8.08 -8.88
N VAL A 217 7.59 -8.19 -7.59
CA VAL A 217 7.38 -9.46 -6.90
C VAL A 217 6.14 -10.18 -7.42
N GLY A 218 5.04 -9.47 -7.71
CA GLY A 218 3.81 -10.08 -8.22
C GLY A 218 4.01 -10.87 -9.52
N PRO A 219 4.56 -10.26 -10.59
CA PRO A 219 4.87 -10.99 -11.82
C PRO A 219 5.87 -12.12 -11.63
N LEU A 220 6.92 -11.92 -10.83
CA LEU A 220 7.90 -12.97 -10.54
C LEU A 220 7.27 -14.17 -9.84
N GLN A 221 6.40 -13.91 -8.85
CA GLN A 221 5.66 -14.94 -8.14
C GLN A 221 4.66 -15.65 -9.06
N ALA A 222 3.98 -14.93 -9.96
CA ALA A 222 3.10 -15.52 -10.95
C ALA A 222 3.85 -16.50 -11.87
N ILE A 223 5.05 -16.12 -12.33
CA ILE A 223 5.91 -17.00 -13.14
C ILE A 223 6.33 -18.24 -12.34
N ALA A 224 6.81 -18.05 -11.10
CA ALA A 224 7.24 -19.15 -10.24
C ALA A 224 6.11 -20.13 -9.92
N VAL A 225 4.93 -19.62 -9.54
CA VAL A 225 3.74 -20.45 -9.28
C VAL A 225 3.28 -21.16 -10.53
N THR A 226 3.30 -20.51 -11.71
CA THR A 226 2.94 -21.17 -12.97
C THR A 226 3.90 -22.31 -13.29
N ALA A 227 5.20 -22.12 -13.08
CA ALA A 227 6.19 -23.17 -13.29
C ALA A 227 5.96 -24.38 -12.35
N LEU A 228 5.66 -24.13 -11.08
CA LEU A 228 5.33 -25.19 -10.12
C LEU A 228 4.04 -25.91 -10.48
N LEU A 229 2.99 -25.18 -10.86
CA LEU A 229 1.74 -25.78 -11.33
C LEU A 229 1.95 -26.62 -12.59
N TRP A 230 2.80 -26.17 -13.52
CA TRP A 230 3.15 -26.95 -14.70
C TRP A 230 3.85 -28.27 -14.35
N MET A 231 4.70 -28.27 -13.33
CA MET A 231 5.34 -29.49 -12.85
C MET A 231 4.35 -30.48 -12.23
N GLU A 232 3.29 -29.99 -11.58
CA GLU A 232 2.30 -30.83 -10.88
C GLU A 232 1.20 -31.38 -11.80
N ILE A 233 0.67 -30.55 -12.72
CA ILE A 233 -0.50 -30.90 -13.56
C ILE A 233 -0.32 -30.62 -15.06
N GLY A 234 0.90 -30.27 -15.48
CA GLY A 234 1.23 -30.03 -16.89
C GLY A 234 0.47 -28.85 -17.51
N ILE A 235 0.12 -29.00 -18.79
CA ILE A 235 -0.48 -27.95 -19.64
C ILE A 235 -1.82 -27.41 -19.09
N SER A 236 -2.54 -28.22 -18.30
CA SER A 236 -3.83 -27.87 -17.70
C SER A 236 -3.78 -26.59 -16.86
N CYS A 237 -2.61 -26.29 -16.26
CA CYS A 237 -2.45 -25.08 -15.44
C CYS A 237 -2.66 -23.78 -16.25
N LEU A 238 -2.37 -23.80 -17.57
CA LEU A 238 -2.53 -22.61 -18.41
C LEU A 238 -3.99 -22.16 -18.52
N ALA A 239 -4.95 -23.08 -18.42
CA ALA A 239 -6.37 -22.72 -18.42
C ALA A 239 -6.73 -21.86 -17.20
N GLY A 240 -6.25 -22.23 -16.00
CA GLY A 240 -6.40 -21.42 -14.79
C GLY A 240 -5.68 -20.08 -14.88
N MET A 241 -4.48 -20.04 -15.46
CA MET A 241 -3.73 -18.79 -15.67
C MET A 241 -4.40 -17.86 -16.67
N ALA A 242 -5.04 -18.40 -17.72
CA ALA A 242 -5.83 -17.61 -18.65
C ALA A 242 -7.04 -16.96 -17.95
N VAL A 243 -7.72 -17.70 -17.07
CA VAL A 243 -8.81 -17.17 -16.23
C VAL A 243 -8.30 -16.04 -15.33
N LEU A 244 -7.13 -16.18 -14.71
CA LEU A 244 -6.52 -15.12 -13.91
C LEU A 244 -6.35 -13.84 -14.73
N ILE A 245 -5.76 -13.92 -15.92
CA ILE A 245 -5.51 -12.77 -16.79
C ILE A 245 -6.84 -12.09 -17.16
N ILE A 246 -7.85 -12.86 -17.58
CA ILE A 246 -9.18 -12.33 -17.94
C ILE A 246 -9.81 -11.61 -16.74
N LEU A 247 -9.74 -12.19 -15.54
CA LEU A 247 -10.30 -11.60 -14.35
C LEU A 247 -9.54 -10.34 -13.89
N LEU A 248 -8.22 -10.29 -14.05
CA LEU A 248 -7.43 -9.08 -13.77
C LEU A 248 -7.80 -7.93 -14.72
N LEU A 249 -8.01 -8.22 -16.01
CA LEU A 249 -8.50 -7.24 -16.98
C LEU A 249 -9.92 -6.75 -16.62
N LEU A 250 -10.80 -7.65 -16.20
CA LEU A 250 -12.15 -7.32 -15.75
C LEU A 250 -12.12 -6.43 -14.49
N GLN A 251 -11.31 -6.77 -13.49
CA GLN A 251 -11.12 -5.96 -12.28
C GLN A 251 -10.57 -4.57 -12.61
N SER A 252 -9.66 -4.46 -13.58
CA SER A 252 -9.13 -3.19 -14.06
C SER A 252 -10.23 -2.33 -14.71
N CYS A 253 -11.09 -2.93 -15.52
CA CYS A 253 -12.26 -2.27 -16.10
C CYS A 253 -13.23 -1.77 -15.03
N PHE A 254 -13.55 -2.61 -14.03
CA PHE A 254 -14.38 -2.19 -12.88
C PHE A 254 -13.74 -1.04 -12.10
N GLY A 255 -12.41 -1.05 -11.93
CA GLY A 255 -11.66 0.03 -11.32
C GLY A 255 -11.79 1.37 -12.07
N MET A 256 -11.68 1.35 -13.40
CA MET A 256 -11.86 2.54 -14.24
C MET A 256 -13.30 3.09 -14.16
N LEU A 257 -14.29 2.21 -14.25
CA LEU A 257 -15.69 2.60 -14.13
C LEU A 257 -16.01 3.16 -12.73
N PHE A 258 -15.48 2.53 -11.69
CA PHE A 258 -15.58 2.98 -10.30
C PHE A 258 -14.99 4.38 -10.12
N SER A 259 -13.82 4.66 -10.70
CA SER A 259 -13.20 5.99 -10.69
C SER A 259 -14.08 7.04 -11.36
N SER A 260 -14.64 6.73 -12.54
CA SER A 260 -15.56 7.63 -13.26
C SER A 260 -16.83 7.95 -12.45
N LEU A 261 -17.44 6.95 -11.80
CA LEU A 261 -18.59 7.17 -10.93
C LEU A 261 -18.23 7.99 -9.69
N ARG A 262 -17.05 7.77 -9.11
CA ARG A 262 -16.56 8.54 -7.95
C ARG A 262 -16.43 10.03 -8.29
N SER A 263 -15.91 10.36 -9.47
CA SER A 263 -15.82 11.74 -9.97
C SER A 263 -17.21 12.38 -10.12
N LYS A 264 -18.18 11.65 -10.69
CA LYS A 264 -19.57 12.12 -10.80
C LYS A 264 -20.24 12.32 -9.44
N THR A 265 -19.98 11.44 -8.47
CA THR A 265 -20.45 11.59 -7.09
C THR A 265 -19.87 12.87 -6.49
N ALA A 266 -18.57 13.11 -6.60
CA ALA A 266 -17.92 14.30 -6.06
C ALA A 266 -18.56 15.60 -6.60
N ALA A 267 -18.79 15.69 -7.91
CA ALA A 267 -19.45 16.87 -8.50
C ALA A 267 -20.88 17.10 -7.98
N LEU A 268 -21.65 16.04 -7.71
CA LEU A 268 -22.99 16.14 -7.12
C LEU A 268 -22.93 16.53 -5.64
N THR A 269 -21.97 15.97 -4.90
CA THR A 269 -21.70 16.32 -3.49
C THR A 269 -21.33 17.80 -3.37
N ASP A 270 -20.45 18.32 -4.22
CA ASP A 270 -20.04 19.72 -4.24
C ASP A 270 -21.24 20.65 -4.49
N LYS A 271 -22.08 20.32 -5.48
CA LYS A 271 -23.31 21.07 -5.76
C LYS A 271 -24.25 21.09 -4.55
N ARG A 272 -24.44 19.95 -3.88
CA ARG A 272 -25.28 19.84 -2.67
C ARG A 272 -24.72 20.68 -1.53
N ILE A 273 -23.42 20.57 -1.23
CA ILE A 273 -22.76 21.31 -0.15
C ILE A 273 -22.83 22.82 -0.42
N ARG A 274 -22.62 23.26 -1.66
CA ARG A 274 -22.76 24.66 -2.05
C ARG A 274 -24.18 25.18 -1.81
N THR A 275 -25.21 24.47 -2.29
CA THR A 275 -26.61 24.87 -2.06
C THR A 275 -26.97 24.91 -0.58
N ILE A 276 -26.50 23.97 0.23
CA ILE A 276 -26.70 24.00 1.69
C ILE A 276 -26.04 25.24 2.31
N SER A 277 -24.83 25.59 1.85
CA SER A 277 -24.10 26.76 2.35
C SER A 277 -24.83 28.07 2.00
N GLU A 278 -25.38 28.18 0.79
CA GLU A 278 -26.23 29.31 0.36
C GLU A 278 -27.49 29.43 1.22
N VAL A 279 -28.16 28.30 1.51
CA VAL A 279 -29.37 28.26 2.38
C VAL A 279 -29.05 28.68 3.81
N ILE A 280 -27.95 28.21 4.39
CA ILE A 280 -27.53 28.59 5.76
C ILE A 280 -27.21 30.08 5.82
N THR A 281 -26.51 30.61 4.81
CA THR A 281 -26.17 32.04 4.74
C THR A 281 -27.43 32.91 4.62
N GLY A 282 -28.43 32.46 3.85
CA GLY A 282 -29.70 33.16 3.64
C GLY A 282 -30.84 32.79 4.61
N ILE A 283 -30.54 32.11 5.73
CA ILE A 283 -31.58 31.44 6.53
C ILE A 283 -32.65 32.38 7.08
N ARG A 284 -32.29 33.63 7.42
CA ARG A 284 -33.23 34.63 7.93
C ARG A 284 -34.30 34.97 6.90
N THR A 285 -33.89 35.24 5.66
CA THR A 285 -34.80 35.54 4.55
C THR A 285 -35.69 34.36 4.19
N ILE A 286 -35.13 33.14 4.22
CA ILE A 286 -35.89 31.90 3.96
C ILE A 286 -36.99 31.71 5.00
N LYS A 287 -36.69 31.93 6.28
CA LYS A 287 -37.68 31.85 7.37
C LYS A 287 -38.74 32.95 7.30
N MET A 288 -38.34 34.18 6.99
CA MET A 288 -39.28 35.30 6.83
C MET A 288 -40.32 35.05 5.72
N ASN A 289 -39.95 34.32 4.68
CA ASN A 289 -40.82 33.99 3.55
C ASN A 289 -41.43 32.59 3.61
N ALA A 290 -41.21 31.83 4.69
CA ALA A 290 -41.66 30.45 4.85
C ALA A 290 -41.24 29.50 3.69
N TRP A 291 -40.04 29.69 3.14
CA TRP A 291 -39.52 28.93 1.99
C TRP A 291 -38.80 27.62 2.37
N GLU A 292 -38.83 27.21 3.65
CA GLU A 292 -38.04 26.08 4.15
C GLU A 292 -38.36 24.79 3.40
N LYS A 293 -39.64 24.51 3.15
CA LYS A 293 -40.09 23.28 2.45
C LYS A 293 -39.53 23.23 1.03
N SER A 294 -39.60 24.33 0.28
CA SER A 294 -39.08 24.42 -1.09
C SER A 294 -37.57 24.15 -1.16
N PHE A 295 -36.79 24.70 -0.23
CA PHE A 295 -35.34 24.46 -0.16
C PHE A 295 -35.01 23.04 0.32
N ILE A 296 -35.76 22.48 1.27
CA ILE A 296 -35.64 21.08 1.69
C ILE A 296 -35.85 20.15 0.50
N ASP A 297 -36.88 20.39 -0.31
CA ASP A 297 -37.16 19.58 -1.49
C ASP A 297 -36.06 19.69 -2.56
N LEU A 298 -35.52 20.90 -2.77
CA LEU A 298 -34.38 21.13 -3.65
C LEU A 298 -33.15 20.32 -3.22
N ILE A 299 -32.78 20.40 -1.93
CA ILE A 299 -31.64 19.65 -1.37
C ILE A 299 -31.90 18.14 -1.44
N THR A 300 -33.13 17.69 -1.17
CA THR A 300 -33.51 16.29 -1.23
C THR A 300 -33.42 15.74 -2.65
N ARG A 301 -33.80 16.52 -3.68
CA ARG A 301 -33.61 16.13 -5.09
C ARG A 301 -32.13 15.99 -5.45
N LEU A 302 -31.27 16.90 -4.99
CA LEU A 302 -29.82 16.78 -5.19
C LEU A 302 -29.27 15.53 -4.49
N ARG A 303 -29.69 15.29 -3.26
CA ARG A 303 -29.30 14.11 -2.48
C ARG A 303 -29.73 12.81 -3.15
N ARG A 304 -30.92 12.73 -3.74
CA ARG A 304 -31.39 11.54 -4.47
C ARG A 304 -30.50 11.22 -5.69
N LYS A 305 -30.10 12.25 -6.45
CA LYS A 305 -29.15 12.10 -7.58
C LYS A 305 -27.78 11.63 -7.10
N GLU A 306 -27.28 12.21 -6.01
CA GLU A 306 -26.02 11.83 -5.36
C GLU A 306 -26.06 10.35 -4.90
N ILE A 307 -27.08 9.96 -4.14
CA ILE A 307 -27.27 8.60 -3.63
C ILE A 307 -27.34 7.59 -4.77
N SER A 308 -28.02 7.89 -5.88
CA SER A 308 -28.09 6.99 -7.04
C SER A 308 -26.69 6.67 -7.60
N LYS A 309 -25.78 7.66 -7.64
CA LYS A 309 -24.39 7.45 -8.08
C LYS A 309 -23.55 6.73 -7.03
N ILE A 310 -23.74 7.07 -5.75
CA ILE A 310 -23.10 6.37 -4.62
C ILE A 310 -23.47 4.88 -4.65
N LEU A 311 -24.76 4.56 -4.85
CA LEU A 311 -25.25 3.19 -4.85
C LEU A 311 -24.64 2.38 -6.00
N ARG A 312 -24.59 2.93 -7.23
CA ARG A 312 -23.92 2.28 -8.37
C ARG A 312 -22.43 2.05 -8.09
N SER A 313 -21.75 3.03 -7.50
CA SER A 313 -20.35 2.92 -7.08
C SER A 313 -20.15 1.83 -6.02
N SER A 314 -21.07 1.72 -5.06
CA SER A 314 -21.06 0.69 -4.03
C SER A 314 -21.28 -0.71 -4.60
N TYR A 315 -22.19 -0.87 -5.57
CA TYR A 315 -22.38 -2.16 -6.26
C TYR A 315 -21.13 -2.59 -7.00
N LEU A 316 -20.47 -1.69 -7.75
CA LEU A 316 -19.20 -2.03 -8.43
C LEU A 316 -18.09 -2.40 -7.45
N ARG A 317 -18.00 -1.71 -6.31
CA ARG A 317 -17.05 -2.07 -5.25
C ARG A 317 -17.35 -3.46 -4.68
N GLY A 318 -18.61 -3.77 -4.45
CA GLY A 318 -19.07 -5.09 -4.02
C GLY A 318 -18.74 -6.18 -5.04
N MET A 319 -19.00 -5.92 -6.32
CA MET A 319 -18.63 -6.84 -7.41
C MET A 319 -17.14 -7.10 -7.46
N ASN A 320 -16.30 -6.06 -7.37
CA ASN A 320 -14.84 -6.24 -7.36
C ASN A 320 -14.36 -7.08 -6.15
N LEU A 321 -14.95 -6.86 -4.97
CA LEU A 321 -14.66 -7.68 -3.79
C LEU A 321 -15.15 -9.13 -3.95
N ALA A 322 -16.33 -9.34 -4.54
CA ALA A 322 -16.84 -10.67 -4.82
C ALA A 322 -15.93 -11.42 -5.81
N THR A 323 -15.48 -10.74 -6.87
CA THR A 323 -14.49 -11.28 -7.82
C THR A 323 -13.23 -11.73 -7.09
N PHE A 324 -12.70 -10.92 -6.16
CA PHE A 324 -11.51 -11.30 -5.38
C PHE A 324 -11.66 -12.65 -4.65
N PHE A 325 -12.82 -12.93 -4.04
CA PHE A 325 -13.06 -14.22 -3.37
C PHE A 325 -13.37 -15.37 -4.35
N ALA A 326 -13.97 -15.07 -5.51
CA ALA A 326 -14.34 -16.08 -6.49
C ALA A 326 -13.18 -16.52 -7.39
N VAL A 327 -12.17 -15.65 -7.63
CA VAL A 327 -11.09 -15.89 -8.60
C VAL A 327 -10.39 -17.23 -8.37
N SER A 328 -9.94 -17.56 -7.15
CA SER A 328 -9.25 -18.84 -6.91
C SER A 328 -10.14 -20.04 -7.21
N LYS A 329 -11.43 -19.98 -6.83
CA LYS A 329 -12.37 -21.08 -7.05
C LYS A 329 -12.64 -21.32 -8.53
N ILE A 330 -12.81 -20.25 -9.31
CA ILE A 330 -12.99 -20.36 -10.77
C ILE A 330 -11.71 -20.88 -11.44
N MET A 331 -10.54 -20.38 -11.05
CA MET A 331 -9.25 -20.87 -11.57
C MET A 331 -9.06 -22.37 -11.30
N ILE A 332 -9.29 -22.81 -10.06
CA ILE A 332 -9.19 -24.22 -9.66
C ILE A 332 -10.17 -25.08 -10.45
N PHE A 333 -11.44 -24.67 -10.52
CA PHE A 333 -12.48 -25.41 -11.23
C PHE A 333 -12.16 -25.60 -12.72
N VAL A 334 -11.80 -24.52 -13.41
CA VAL A 334 -11.44 -24.57 -14.84
C VAL A 334 -10.18 -25.41 -15.07
N THR A 335 -9.20 -25.34 -14.17
CA THR A 335 -7.97 -26.12 -14.26
C THR A 335 -8.23 -27.62 -14.12
N PHE A 336 -9.04 -28.03 -13.16
CA PHE A 336 -9.37 -29.45 -12.97
C PHE A 336 -10.23 -30.01 -14.09
N ILE A 337 -11.20 -29.25 -14.61
CA ILE A 337 -11.94 -29.66 -15.81
C ILE A 337 -11.00 -29.80 -17.01
N ALA A 338 -10.10 -28.84 -17.24
CA ALA A 338 -9.13 -28.94 -18.32
C ALA A 338 -8.25 -30.18 -18.18
N ASN A 339 -7.87 -30.55 -16.95
CA ASN A 339 -7.06 -31.72 -16.70
C ASN A 339 -7.81 -33.04 -16.91
N GLU A 340 -9.08 -33.11 -16.51
CA GLU A 340 -9.95 -34.25 -16.77
C GLU A 340 -10.18 -34.45 -18.28
N LEU A 341 -10.37 -33.36 -19.04
CA LEU A 341 -10.49 -33.40 -20.51
C LEU A 341 -9.21 -33.86 -21.23
N LEU A 342 -8.06 -33.81 -20.56
CA LEU A 342 -6.77 -34.27 -21.06
C LEU A 342 -6.44 -35.70 -20.60
N ASP A 343 -7.39 -36.39 -19.95
CA ASP A 343 -7.26 -37.74 -19.41
C ASP A 343 -6.08 -37.91 -18.43
N ASN A 344 -5.68 -36.82 -17.77
CA ASN A 344 -4.62 -36.83 -16.77
C ASN A 344 -5.18 -37.23 -15.39
N LEU A 345 -4.70 -38.34 -14.83
CA LEU A 345 -5.05 -38.77 -13.48
C LEU A 345 -4.41 -37.83 -12.44
N ILE A 346 -5.22 -37.34 -11.49
CA ILE A 346 -4.76 -36.45 -10.41
C ILE A 346 -4.85 -37.19 -9.07
N THR A 347 -3.75 -37.17 -8.32
CA THR A 347 -3.69 -37.65 -6.93
C THR A 347 -4.22 -36.59 -5.96
N ALA A 348 -4.62 -36.97 -4.73
CA ALA A 348 -5.13 -36.00 -3.77
C ALA A 348 -4.03 -35.03 -3.30
N SER A 349 -2.77 -35.48 -3.23
CA SER A 349 -1.60 -34.63 -3.00
C SER A 349 -1.47 -33.53 -4.07
N GLN A 350 -1.57 -33.87 -5.36
CA GLN A 350 -1.53 -32.89 -6.46
C GLN A 350 -2.69 -31.88 -6.38
N VAL A 351 -3.93 -32.35 -6.15
CA VAL A 351 -5.10 -31.47 -5.99
C VAL A 351 -4.84 -30.43 -4.91
N PHE A 352 -4.33 -30.87 -3.76
CA PHE A 352 -4.11 -30.00 -2.62
C PHE A 352 -3.00 -28.96 -2.89
N VAL A 353 -1.89 -29.37 -3.50
CA VAL A 353 -0.80 -28.47 -3.91
C VAL A 353 -1.33 -27.40 -4.87
N VAL A 354 -2.07 -27.80 -5.91
CA VAL A 354 -2.64 -26.88 -6.91
C VAL A 354 -3.57 -25.85 -6.26
N VAL A 355 -4.48 -26.30 -5.40
CA VAL A 355 -5.41 -25.42 -4.67
C VAL A 355 -4.64 -24.37 -3.87
N MET A 356 -3.64 -24.79 -3.10
CA MET A 356 -2.86 -23.88 -2.26
C MET A 356 -1.99 -22.92 -3.08
N LEU A 357 -1.37 -23.38 -4.17
CA LEU A 357 -0.58 -22.54 -5.07
C LEU A 357 -1.45 -21.43 -5.70
N PHE A 358 -2.67 -21.75 -6.14
CA PHE A 358 -3.61 -20.73 -6.63
C PHE A 358 -4.06 -19.75 -5.53
N GLU A 359 -4.27 -20.22 -4.29
CA GLU A 359 -4.60 -19.33 -3.16
C GLU A 359 -3.42 -18.42 -2.77
N ALA A 360 -2.18 -18.89 -2.88
CA ALA A 360 -0.99 -18.06 -2.68
C ALA A 360 -0.92 -16.94 -3.74
N LEU A 361 -1.13 -17.30 -5.01
CA LEU A 361 -1.11 -16.37 -6.13
C LEU A 361 -2.24 -15.32 -6.08
N ARG A 362 -3.40 -15.68 -5.51
CA ARG A 362 -4.56 -14.80 -5.41
C ARG A 362 -4.21 -13.48 -4.72
N PHE A 363 -3.56 -13.50 -3.57
CA PHE A 363 -3.28 -12.27 -2.81
C PHE A 363 -2.33 -11.32 -3.54
N SER A 364 -1.20 -11.84 -4.03
CA SER A 364 -0.21 -11.01 -4.71
C SER A 364 -0.74 -10.46 -6.04
N SER A 365 -1.42 -11.28 -6.83
CA SER A 365 -1.87 -10.89 -8.17
C SER A 365 -3.15 -10.06 -8.18
N THR A 366 -4.14 -10.39 -7.34
CA THR A 366 -5.47 -9.76 -7.42
C THR A 366 -5.68 -8.64 -6.41
N LEU A 367 -4.87 -8.55 -5.35
CA LEU A 367 -4.97 -7.51 -4.33
C LEU A 367 -3.75 -6.59 -4.33
N TYR A 368 -2.55 -7.13 -4.13
CA TYR A 368 -1.36 -6.28 -3.92
C TYR A 368 -0.85 -5.64 -5.19
N PHE A 369 -0.82 -6.36 -6.32
CA PHE A 369 -0.37 -5.79 -7.59
C PHE A 369 -1.26 -4.63 -8.08
N PRO A 370 -2.61 -4.75 -8.12
CA PRO A 370 -3.48 -3.62 -8.49
C PRO A 370 -3.35 -2.44 -7.52
N MET A 371 -3.23 -2.70 -6.21
CA MET A 371 -2.99 -1.66 -5.21
C MET A 371 -1.65 -0.96 -5.44
N ALA A 372 -0.60 -1.68 -5.82
CA ALA A 372 0.69 -1.10 -6.14
C ALA A 372 0.60 -0.15 -7.34
N VAL A 373 -0.09 -0.56 -8.41
CA VAL A 373 -0.33 0.30 -9.59
C VAL A 373 -1.12 1.56 -9.20
N GLU A 374 -2.19 1.42 -8.40
CA GLU A 374 -2.98 2.56 -7.90
C GLU A 374 -2.10 3.53 -7.10
N LYS A 375 -1.37 3.04 -6.10
CA LYS A 375 -0.58 3.89 -5.20
C LYS A 375 0.60 4.55 -5.89
N VAL A 376 1.22 3.87 -6.85
CA VAL A 376 2.27 4.49 -7.68
C VAL A 376 1.70 5.62 -8.53
N SER A 377 0.55 5.41 -9.18
CA SER A 377 -0.11 6.45 -9.97
C SER A 377 -0.44 7.69 -9.12
N GLU A 378 -1.02 7.50 -7.94
CA GLU A 378 -1.31 8.59 -7.00
C GLU A 378 -0.03 9.30 -6.53
N ALA A 379 1.01 8.54 -6.16
CA ALA A 379 2.28 9.10 -5.68
C ALA A 379 2.99 9.92 -6.76
N VAL A 380 2.98 9.47 -8.02
CA VAL A 380 3.58 10.21 -9.15
C VAL A 380 2.89 11.56 -9.34
N VAL A 381 1.56 11.61 -9.26
CA VAL A 381 0.80 12.88 -9.34
C VAL A 381 1.15 13.80 -8.18
N SER A 382 1.23 13.27 -6.95
CA SER A 382 1.63 14.03 -5.76
C SER A 382 3.06 14.58 -5.88
N ILE A 383 4.03 13.77 -6.30
CA ILE A 383 5.42 14.20 -6.55
C ILE A 383 5.44 15.33 -7.59
N ARG A 384 4.67 15.22 -8.67
CA ARG A 384 4.59 16.27 -9.69
C ARG A 384 4.05 17.60 -9.12
N ARG A 385 3.03 17.55 -8.27
CA ARG A 385 2.47 18.74 -7.61
C ARG A 385 3.47 19.40 -6.67
N ILE A 386 4.20 18.60 -5.88
CA ILE A 386 5.22 19.07 -4.95
C ILE A 386 6.41 19.67 -5.73
N LYS A 387 6.89 19.00 -6.78
CA LYS A 387 7.96 19.46 -7.68
C LYS A 387 7.64 20.84 -8.27
N VAL A 388 6.46 21.00 -8.88
CA VAL A 388 6.06 22.25 -9.54
C VAL A 388 6.13 23.44 -8.58
N LYS A 389 5.74 23.26 -7.32
CA LYS A 389 5.79 24.34 -6.32
C LYS A 389 7.19 24.60 -5.78
N CYS A 390 8.00 23.53 -5.60
CA CYS A 390 9.39 23.68 -5.17
C CYS A 390 10.24 24.40 -6.24
N ILE A 391 10.03 24.09 -7.53
CA ILE A 391 10.81 24.63 -8.66
C ILE A 391 10.37 26.04 -9.09
N LYS A 392 9.07 26.34 -9.19
CA LYS A 392 8.59 27.63 -9.74
C LYS A 392 9.07 28.86 -8.97
N SER A 393 9.50 28.68 -7.72
CA SER A 393 10.11 29.74 -6.91
C SER A 393 11.60 29.97 -7.22
N ILE A 394 12.35 28.95 -7.64
CA ILE A 394 13.80 29.04 -7.88
C ILE A 394 14.10 29.80 -9.17
N ILE A 395 13.36 29.52 -10.25
CA ILE A 395 13.51 30.21 -11.54
C ILE A 395 13.26 31.73 -11.39
N ARG A 396 12.38 32.14 -10.47
CA ARG A 396 12.13 33.57 -10.19
C ARG A 396 13.22 34.23 -9.35
N SER A 397 13.76 33.51 -8.37
CA SER A 397 14.87 34.00 -7.54
C SER A 397 16.18 34.13 -8.33
N MET A 398 16.41 33.28 -9.33
CA MET A 398 17.58 33.37 -10.21
C MET A 398 17.44 34.44 -11.30
N ASN A 399 16.22 34.72 -11.78
CA ASN A 399 16.00 35.67 -12.87
C ASN A 399 15.89 37.14 -12.42
N GLY A 400 16.11 37.48 -11.15
CA GLY A 400 16.25 38.87 -10.69
C GLY A 400 15.11 39.81 -11.12
N LYS A 401 13.88 39.29 -11.25
CA LYS A 401 12.69 40.09 -11.53
C LYS A 401 11.83 40.12 -10.28
N ASP A 402 12.19 41.04 -9.39
CA ASP A 402 11.31 41.50 -8.31
C ASP A 402 10.05 42.16 -8.87
#